data_AF-A0A194VFI1-F1
#
_entry.id   AF-A0A194VFI1-F1
#
_cell.length_a   1.000
_cell.length_b   1.000
_cell.length_c   1.000
_cell.angle_alpha   90.00
_cell.angle_beta   90.00
_cell.angle_gamma   90.00
#
_symmetry.space_group_name_H-M   'P 1'
#
loop_
_entity.id
_entity.type
_entity.pdbx_description
1 polymer ?
#
loop_
_entity_poly.entity_id
_entity_poly.type
_entity_poly.pdbx_seq_one_letter_code
_entity_poly.pdbx_strand_id
1 'polypeptide(L)'
;MDTITKDFAPVSVDPKGHVLPHSVNQKIFDETIIQAELSHLKDAGHIEDGVQPIAIFITGQTGAGKAELSPDLWDAIKSRLPAHFVADSYNTYHPEYTSIVNSAPSRVSSATGTDARKWLSMACNWCIDRKIDILLESACRNLEEFMSLISTFHAAGYQVHVAIMAVPECLSLLGIMVRYYKRYSEAQPGDPPPRSTSRTVHYETYDGLLAVADFIDKSSVADDVIVVRRNSLVSYQNYRSTDGLWIRPAAALTSLDLERTRPLPQAEHASFFVDYQWVEEKAGKDDVAAAMLENIEASLAALNSTGGRMSSSFPALKPLDVKQWLFGK
;
A
#
# COMPACT_ATOMS: atom_id res chain seq x y z
N MET A 1 -13.17 26.16 -32.38
CA MET A 1 -12.27 27.17 -31.79
C MET A 1 -12.05 26.76 -30.35
N ASP A 2 -10.85 26.22 -30.16
CA ASP A 2 -10.05 26.02 -28.95
C ASP A 2 -10.58 25.10 -27.83
N THR A 3 -10.26 23.83 -28.04
CA THR A 3 -10.00 22.81 -27.02
C THR A 3 -8.94 23.29 -26.02
N ILE A 4 -9.32 23.46 -24.75
CA ILE A 4 -8.37 23.55 -23.63
C ILE A 4 -8.23 22.14 -23.05
N THR A 5 -7.43 21.32 -23.72
CA THR A 5 -6.74 20.18 -23.11
C THR A 5 -5.64 20.76 -22.22
N LYS A 6 -5.89 20.91 -20.91
CA LYS A 6 -4.81 20.90 -19.92
C LYS A 6 -4.43 19.44 -19.69
N ASP A 7 -3.89 18.82 -20.74
CA ASP A 7 -3.27 17.52 -20.63
C ASP A 7 -2.06 17.63 -19.72
N PHE A 8 -2.03 16.72 -18.77
CA PHE A 8 -0.86 16.26 -18.05
C PHE A 8 0.17 15.75 -19.06
N ALA A 9 0.93 16.66 -19.66
CA ALA A 9 2.16 16.27 -20.33
C ALA A 9 3.06 15.64 -19.25
N PRO A 10 3.52 14.39 -19.40
CA PRO A 10 4.61 13.91 -18.59
C PRO A 10 5.78 14.82 -18.91
N VAL A 11 6.16 15.66 -17.95
CA VAL A 11 7.43 16.37 -18.06
C VAL A 11 8.49 15.28 -18.02
N SER A 12 9.08 14.98 -19.17
CA SER A 12 10.23 14.09 -19.28
C SER A 12 11.42 14.76 -18.59
N VAL A 13 11.53 14.56 -17.28
CA VAL A 13 12.72 14.91 -16.52
C VAL A 13 13.59 13.67 -16.50
N ASP A 14 14.88 13.83 -16.80
CA ASP A 14 15.86 12.75 -16.69
C ASP A 14 15.89 12.26 -15.22
N PRO A 15 15.35 11.06 -14.93
CA PRO A 15 15.33 10.53 -13.56
C PRO A 15 16.74 10.33 -13.01
N LYS A 16 17.77 10.32 -13.88
CA LYS A 16 19.16 10.06 -13.50
C LYS A 16 19.80 11.19 -12.69
N GLY A 17 19.26 12.41 -12.73
CA GLY A 17 19.85 13.57 -12.05
C GLY A 17 19.87 13.47 -10.53
N HIS A 18 18.96 12.68 -9.95
CA HIS A 18 18.82 12.52 -8.49
C HIS A 18 19.22 11.11 -8.00
N VAL A 19 19.65 10.20 -8.88
CA VAL A 19 20.07 8.86 -8.44
C VAL A 19 21.42 8.95 -7.76
N LEU A 20 21.48 8.53 -6.50
CA LEU A 20 22.71 8.58 -5.71
C LEU A 20 23.75 7.58 -6.24
N PRO A 21 25.05 7.93 -6.20
CA PRO A 21 26.13 6.96 -6.37
C PRO A 21 25.97 5.81 -5.37
N HIS A 22 26.32 4.59 -5.79
CA HIS A 22 26.15 3.39 -4.98
C HIS A 22 26.81 3.52 -3.59
N SER A 23 28.01 4.10 -3.50
CA SER A 23 28.72 4.31 -2.23
C SER A 23 27.97 5.27 -1.27
N VAL A 24 27.31 6.30 -1.81
CA VAL A 24 26.51 7.24 -1.00
C VAL A 24 25.23 6.56 -0.53
N ASN A 25 24.56 5.85 -1.42
CA ASN A 25 23.36 5.08 -1.09
C ASN A 25 23.64 4.05 0.02
N GLN A 26 24.73 3.27 -0.12
CA GLN A 26 25.17 2.31 0.88
C GLN A 26 25.49 2.97 2.21
N LYS A 27 26.24 4.08 2.20
CA LYS A 27 26.59 4.81 3.43
C LYS A 27 25.35 5.30 4.19
N ILE A 28 24.34 5.83 3.48
CA ILE A 28 23.07 6.26 4.10
C ILE A 28 22.36 5.07 4.74
N PHE A 29 22.36 3.91 4.09
CA PHE A 29 21.79 2.71 4.66
C PHE A 29 22.48 2.33 5.98
N ASP A 30 23.82 2.19 5.94
CA ASP A 30 24.60 1.69 7.06
C ASP A 30 24.61 2.64 8.27
N GLU A 31 24.77 3.95 8.02
CA GLU A 31 24.95 4.94 9.08
C GLU A 31 23.64 5.58 9.55
N THR A 32 22.61 5.61 8.71
CA THR A 32 21.34 6.30 9.03
C THR A 32 20.17 5.34 9.17
N ILE A 33 19.86 4.55 8.13
CA ILE A 33 18.65 3.74 8.09
C ILE A 33 18.71 2.59 9.10
N ILE A 34 19.85 1.90 9.21
CA ILE A 34 20.03 0.86 10.24
C ILE A 34 19.81 1.45 11.63
N GLN A 35 20.37 2.62 11.92
CA GLN A 35 20.22 3.23 13.24
C GLN A 35 18.78 3.63 13.55
N ALA A 36 18.09 4.24 12.59
CA ALA A 36 16.73 4.72 12.74
C ALA A 36 15.69 3.59 12.81
N GLU A 37 15.82 2.56 11.97
CA GLU A 37 14.74 1.59 11.71
C GLU A 37 15.06 0.18 12.24
N LEU A 38 16.33 -0.22 12.37
CA LEU A 38 16.71 -1.64 12.53
C LEU A 38 17.56 -1.93 13.77
N SER A 39 18.21 -0.92 14.37
CA SER A 39 19.15 -1.09 15.48
C SER A 39 18.52 -1.76 16.70
N HIS A 40 17.24 -1.48 16.94
CA HIS A 40 16.45 -2.07 18.03
C HIS A 40 16.11 -3.56 17.80
N LEU A 41 16.31 -4.07 16.59
CA LEU A 41 16.05 -5.46 16.18
C LEU A 41 17.33 -6.29 16.05
N LYS A 42 18.50 -5.76 16.45
CA LYS A 42 19.80 -6.43 16.26
C LYS A 42 19.87 -7.84 16.88
N ASP A 43 19.13 -8.05 17.96
CA ASP A 43 19.06 -9.30 18.73
C ASP A 43 17.70 -10.01 18.50
N ALA A 44 16.89 -9.54 17.54
CA ALA A 44 15.61 -10.14 17.20
C ALA A 44 15.76 -11.20 16.09
N GLY A 45 14.67 -11.94 15.84
CA GLY A 45 14.57 -12.95 14.79
C GLY A 45 14.77 -14.38 15.29
N HIS A 46 14.69 -15.31 14.35
CA HIS A 46 14.50 -16.73 14.63
C HIS A 46 15.68 -17.63 14.26
N ILE A 47 16.90 -17.06 14.20
CA ILE A 47 18.11 -17.86 13.95
C ILE A 47 18.32 -18.89 15.06
N GLU A 48 18.17 -18.48 16.32
CA GLU A 48 18.52 -19.31 17.48
C GLU A 48 17.41 -20.29 17.88
N ASP A 49 16.14 -19.89 17.74
CA ASP A 49 14.98 -20.70 18.12
C ASP A 49 14.47 -21.61 16.98
N GLY A 50 14.90 -21.37 15.75
CA GLY A 50 14.55 -22.16 14.57
C GLY A 50 13.08 -22.04 14.15
N VAL A 51 12.34 -21.07 14.68
CA VAL A 51 10.96 -20.82 14.31
C VAL A 51 10.91 -20.30 12.87
N GLN A 52 9.93 -20.74 12.09
CA GLN A 52 9.73 -20.20 10.75
C GLN A 52 9.32 -18.71 10.85
N PRO A 53 10.04 -17.78 10.20
CA PRO A 53 9.69 -16.36 10.25
C PRO A 53 8.51 -16.05 9.33
N ILE A 54 7.78 -14.99 9.64
CA ILE A 54 6.55 -14.57 8.99
C ILE A 54 6.81 -13.27 8.23
N ALA A 55 6.37 -13.23 6.97
CA ALA A 55 6.37 -12.01 6.17
C ALA A 55 4.95 -11.64 5.79
N ILE A 56 4.45 -10.56 6.38
CA ILE A 56 3.12 -10.02 6.11
C ILE A 56 3.24 -8.84 5.15
N PHE A 57 2.64 -8.96 3.97
CA PHE A 57 2.56 -7.89 2.99
C PHE A 57 1.16 -7.31 2.96
N ILE A 58 1.01 -6.02 3.23
CA ILE A 58 -0.22 -5.28 2.99
C ILE A 58 -0.06 -4.47 1.71
N THR A 59 -0.90 -4.75 0.72
CA THR A 59 -0.91 -4.04 -0.55
C THR A 59 -2.27 -3.50 -0.90
N GLY A 60 -2.28 -2.37 -1.60
CA GLY A 60 -3.49 -1.65 -1.99
C GLY A 60 -3.13 -0.32 -2.60
N GLN A 61 -4.00 0.23 -3.44
CA GLN A 61 -3.76 1.54 -4.03
C GLN A 61 -3.53 2.63 -2.98
N THR A 62 -3.03 3.79 -3.42
CA THR A 62 -2.96 4.97 -2.55
C THR A 62 -4.37 5.34 -2.05
N GLY A 63 -4.48 5.70 -0.76
CA GLY A 63 -5.78 5.96 -0.13
C GLY A 63 -6.65 4.74 0.20
N ALA A 64 -6.21 3.50 -0.07
CA ALA A 64 -6.99 2.30 0.27
C ALA A 64 -7.15 2.04 1.78
N GLY A 65 -6.39 2.71 2.65
CA GLY A 65 -6.49 2.49 4.11
C GLY A 65 -5.60 1.37 4.65
N LYS A 66 -4.47 1.05 4.00
CA LYS A 66 -3.50 0.04 4.48
C LYS A 66 -3.10 0.25 5.95
N ALA A 67 -2.81 1.49 6.32
CA ALA A 67 -2.42 1.88 7.67
C ALA A 67 -3.52 1.68 8.74
N GLU A 68 -4.78 1.45 8.33
CA GLU A 68 -5.86 1.08 9.26
C GLU A 68 -5.87 -0.42 9.55
N LEU A 69 -5.36 -1.25 8.63
CA LEU A 69 -5.22 -2.70 8.83
C LEU A 69 -3.93 -3.05 9.58
N SER A 70 -2.88 -2.25 9.41
CA SER A 70 -1.56 -2.51 10.01
C SER A 70 -1.57 -2.72 11.53
N PRO A 71 -2.31 -1.95 12.35
CA PRO A 71 -2.32 -2.14 13.80
C PRO A 71 -2.82 -3.52 14.24
N ASP A 72 -3.89 -4.03 13.62
CA ASP A 72 -4.46 -5.34 13.93
C ASP A 72 -3.44 -6.46 13.63
N LEU A 73 -2.76 -6.36 12.49
CA LEU A 73 -1.73 -7.32 12.07
C LEU A 73 -0.47 -7.21 12.93
N TRP A 74 -0.02 -5.99 13.20
CA TRP A 74 1.11 -5.71 14.08
C TRP A 74 0.88 -6.28 15.48
N ASP A 75 -0.30 -6.05 16.07
CA ASP A 75 -0.62 -6.51 17.41
C ASP A 75 -0.59 -8.03 17.56
N ALA A 76 -0.85 -8.77 16.47
CA ALA A 76 -0.80 -10.22 16.46
C ALA A 76 0.64 -10.79 16.47
N ILE A 77 1.62 -10.05 15.94
CA ILE A 77 3.02 -10.51 15.84
C ILE A 77 4.00 -9.68 16.68
N LYS A 78 3.60 -8.56 17.29
CA LYS A 78 4.50 -7.63 18.00
C LYS A 78 5.37 -8.27 19.09
N SER A 79 4.90 -9.33 19.74
CA SER A 79 5.67 -10.05 20.77
C SER A 79 6.87 -10.80 20.19
N ARG A 80 6.91 -11.00 18.87
CA ARG A 80 8.00 -11.61 18.12
C ARG A 80 9.02 -10.58 17.61
N LEU A 81 8.86 -9.31 18.00
CA LEU A 81 9.72 -8.18 17.60
C LEU A 81 9.89 -8.04 16.07
N PRO A 82 8.79 -7.90 15.31
CA PRO A 82 8.85 -7.77 13.86
C PRO A 82 9.38 -6.39 13.42
N ALA A 83 9.94 -6.31 12.22
CA ALA A 83 10.19 -5.04 11.55
C ALA A 83 8.92 -4.53 10.83
N HIS A 84 8.65 -3.23 10.89
CA HIS A 84 7.55 -2.60 10.13
C HIS A 84 8.10 -1.68 9.05
N PHE A 85 7.78 -1.99 7.80
CA PHE A 85 8.24 -1.22 6.65
C PHE A 85 7.06 -0.56 5.93
N VAL A 86 7.20 0.74 5.66
CA VAL A 86 6.31 1.47 4.76
C VAL A 86 7.11 1.92 3.56
N ALA A 87 6.90 1.30 2.40
CA ALA A 87 7.77 1.46 1.23
C ALA A 87 7.96 2.93 0.81
N ASP A 88 6.88 3.72 0.81
CA ASP A 88 6.91 5.14 0.43
C ASP A 88 7.68 6.02 1.44
N SER A 89 7.88 5.56 2.69
CA SER A 89 8.58 6.34 3.71
C SER A 89 10.08 6.44 3.45
N TYR A 90 10.68 5.46 2.77
CA TYR A 90 12.12 5.45 2.49
C TYR A 90 12.59 6.64 1.63
N ASN A 91 11.68 7.32 0.94
CA ASN A 91 12.00 8.54 0.19
C ASN A 91 12.55 9.65 1.09
N THR A 92 12.18 9.69 2.37
CA THR A 92 12.60 10.75 3.31
C THR A 92 14.09 10.69 3.64
N TYR A 93 14.74 9.54 3.44
CA TYR A 93 16.19 9.38 3.63
C TYR A 93 17.02 9.98 2.49
N HIS A 94 16.40 10.38 1.39
CA HIS A 94 17.12 11.02 0.30
C HIS A 94 17.63 12.42 0.72
N PRO A 95 18.93 12.75 0.55
CA PRO A 95 19.47 14.03 1.00
C PRO A 95 18.77 15.26 0.41
N GLU A 96 18.25 15.14 -0.81
CA GLU A 96 17.51 16.22 -1.48
C GLU A 96 15.99 16.20 -1.21
N TYR A 97 15.48 15.24 -0.42
CA TYR A 97 14.03 15.05 -0.23
C TYR A 97 13.33 16.35 0.17
N THR A 98 13.79 17.03 1.23
CA THR A 98 13.19 18.28 1.71
C THR A 98 13.25 19.39 0.66
N SER A 99 14.36 19.50 -0.07
CA SER A 99 14.51 20.50 -1.14
C SER A 99 13.50 20.25 -2.28
N ILE A 100 13.31 19.00 -2.67
CA ILE A 100 12.37 18.62 -3.74
C ILE A 100 10.92 18.78 -3.28
N VAL A 101 10.60 18.42 -2.03
CA VAL A 101 9.26 18.63 -1.46
C VAL A 101 8.88 20.11 -1.47
N ASN A 102 9.83 21.01 -1.17
CA ASN A 102 9.57 22.45 -1.12
C ASN A 102 9.50 23.11 -2.50
N SER A 103 10.28 22.62 -3.48
CA SER A 103 10.37 23.24 -4.81
C SER A 103 9.45 22.61 -5.85
N ALA A 104 9.28 21.28 -5.82
CA ALA A 104 8.50 20.52 -6.77
C ALA A 104 7.90 19.24 -6.13
N PRO A 105 6.92 19.36 -5.21
CA PRO A 105 6.39 18.23 -4.44
C PRO A 105 5.85 17.07 -5.30
N SER A 106 5.33 17.35 -6.50
CA SER A 106 4.87 16.34 -7.46
C SER A 106 5.99 15.45 -8.02
N ARG A 107 7.25 15.91 -7.96
CA ARG A 107 8.43 15.19 -8.50
C ARG A 107 9.15 14.32 -7.48
N VAL A 108 8.79 14.41 -6.20
CA VAL A 108 9.46 13.69 -5.11
C VAL A 108 9.58 12.21 -5.44
N SER A 109 8.46 11.55 -5.76
CA SER A 109 8.44 10.11 -5.98
C SER A 109 9.27 9.66 -7.20
N SER A 110 9.31 10.44 -8.28
CA SER A 110 10.16 10.13 -9.43
C SER A 110 11.65 10.38 -9.15
N ALA A 111 11.96 11.42 -8.36
CA ALA A 111 13.34 11.81 -8.07
C ALA A 111 14.01 10.91 -7.02
N THR A 112 13.31 10.58 -5.94
CA THR A 112 13.88 9.83 -4.80
C THR A 112 13.56 8.34 -4.83
N GLY A 113 12.59 7.93 -5.64
CA GLY A 113 12.02 6.58 -5.61
C GLY A 113 13.03 5.48 -5.90
N THR A 114 14.02 5.72 -6.77
CA THR A 114 15.04 4.72 -7.12
C THR A 114 15.92 4.36 -5.94
N ASP A 115 16.37 5.33 -5.15
CA ASP A 115 17.21 5.08 -3.99
C ASP A 115 16.39 4.59 -2.78
N ALA A 116 15.17 5.10 -2.61
CA ALA A 116 14.22 4.60 -1.61
C ALA A 116 13.97 3.09 -1.74
N ARG A 117 13.83 2.62 -2.98
CA ARG A 117 13.63 1.22 -3.35
C ARG A 117 14.83 0.33 -3.04
N LYS A 118 16.04 0.82 -3.35
CA LYS A 118 17.29 0.15 -2.94
C LYS A 118 17.34 0.00 -1.43
N TRP A 119 17.06 1.06 -0.68
CA TRP A 119 17.10 1.02 0.79
C TRP A 119 16.05 0.10 1.40
N LEU A 120 14.83 0.07 0.86
CA LEU A 120 13.82 -0.90 1.29
C LEU A 120 14.30 -2.34 1.05
N SER A 121 14.87 -2.62 -0.13
CA SER A 121 15.44 -3.93 -0.45
C SER A 121 16.59 -4.31 0.49
N MET A 122 17.47 -3.36 0.82
CA MET A 122 18.57 -3.57 1.77
C MET A 122 18.04 -3.84 3.19
N ALA A 123 17.00 -3.12 3.63
CA ALA A 123 16.37 -3.34 4.93
C ALA A 123 15.69 -4.71 5.01
N CYS A 124 15.00 -5.12 3.94
CA CYS A 124 14.41 -6.46 3.84
C CYS A 124 15.49 -7.54 3.91
N ASN A 125 16.59 -7.40 3.16
CA ASN A 125 17.70 -8.35 3.22
C ASN A 125 18.34 -8.42 4.61
N TRP A 126 18.49 -7.28 5.28
CA TRP A 126 19.00 -7.23 6.66
C TRP A 126 18.14 -8.05 7.64
N CYS A 127 16.81 -8.01 7.49
CA CYS A 127 15.86 -8.85 8.24
C CYS A 127 15.92 -10.32 7.82
N ILE A 128 16.05 -10.61 6.51
CA ILE A 128 16.20 -11.96 5.97
C ILE A 128 17.41 -12.66 6.56
N ASP A 129 18.56 -11.98 6.62
CA ASP A 129 19.80 -12.50 7.20
C ASP A 129 19.65 -12.88 8.67
N ARG A 130 18.65 -12.31 9.37
CA ARG A 130 18.37 -12.52 10.79
C ARG A 130 17.11 -13.33 11.08
N LYS A 131 16.36 -13.72 10.04
CA LYS A 131 15.04 -14.37 10.17
C LYS A 131 14.08 -13.55 11.06
N ILE A 132 14.07 -12.23 10.89
CA ILE A 132 13.16 -11.33 11.61
C ILE A 132 11.82 -11.29 10.91
N ASP A 133 10.72 -11.50 11.64
CA ASP A 133 9.37 -11.32 11.09
C ASP A 133 9.18 -9.89 10.54
N ILE A 134 8.40 -9.72 9.49
CA ILE A 134 8.16 -8.39 8.90
C ILE A 134 6.69 -8.13 8.63
N LEU A 135 6.30 -6.86 8.75
CA LEU A 135 5.08 -6.28 8.23
C LEU A 135 5.47 -5.21 7.20
N LEU A 136 5.12 -5.39 5.93
CA LEU A 136 5.47 -4.46 4.86
C LEU A 136 4.22 -3.90 4.18
N GLU A 137 4.09 -2.58 4.19
CA GLU A 137 3.06 -1.84 3.47
C GLU A 137 3.59 -1.28 2.16
N SER A 138 2.87 -1.56 1.06
CA SER A 138 3.19 -1.01 -0.25
C SER A 138 1.94 -0.53 -0.99
N ALA A 139 2.09 0.57 -1.73
CA ALA A 139 1.10 0.99 -2.71
C ALA A 139 1.32 0.35 -4.10
N CYS A 140 2.33 -0.51 -4.26
CA CYS A 140 2.66 -1.17 -5.52
C CYS A 140 2.93 -0.22 -6.69
N ARG A 141 3.56 0.93 -6.41
CA ARG A 141 3.99 1.88 -7.45
C ARG A 141 5.05 1.31 -8.40
N ASN A 142 5.81 0.33 -7.93
CA ASN A 142 6.69 -0.49 -8.74
C ASN A 142 6.28 -1.95 -8.52
N LEU A 143 5.58 -2.51 -9.49
CA LEU A 143 5.00 -3.84 -9.39
C LEU A 143 6.07 -4.92 -9.36
N GLU A 144 7.03 -4.84 -10.27
CA GLU A 144 8.11 -5.83 -10.40
C GLU A 144 8.92 -5.95 -9.11
N GLU A 145 9.27 -4.82 -8.50
CA GLU A 145 10.03 -4.83 -7.26
C GLU A 145 9.22 -5.39 -6.09
N PHE A 146 7.93 -5.03 -5.99
CA PHE A 146 7.07 -5.59 -4.94
C PHE A 146 6.90 -7.11 -5.09
N MET A 147 6.64 -7.60 -6.30
CA MET A 147 6.55 -9.04 -6.58
C MET A 147 7.89 -9.75 -6.34
N SER A 148 9.01 -9.09 -6.65
CA SER A 148 10.34 -9.57 -6.32
C SER A 148 10.55 -9.69 -4.82
N LEU A 149 10.14 -8.70 -4.02
CA LEU A 149 10.26 -8.76 -2.55
C LEU A 149 9.51 -9.97 -1.97
N ILE A 150 8.25 -10.17 -2.38
CA ILE A 150 7.46 -11.35 -1.97
C ILE A 150 8.21 -12.65 -2.29
N SER A 151 8.72 -12.76 -3.52
CA SER A 151 9.49 -13.91 -3.98
C SER A 151 10.77 -14.13 -3.17
N THR A 152 11.48 -13.04 -2.83
CA THR A 152 12.71 -13.10 -2.02
C THR A 152 12.43 -13.61 -0.61
N PHE A 153 11.37 -13.14 0.05
CA PHE A 153 11.01 -13.64 1.38
C PHE A 153 10.60 -15.12 1.35
N HIS A 154 9.80 -15.52 0.36
CA HIS A 154 9.46 -16.93 0.18
C HIS A 154 10.70 -17.81 -0.04
N ALA A 155 11.61 -17.39 -0.94
CA ALA A 155 12.87 -18.11 -1.20
C ALA A 155 13.79 -18.16 0.03
N ALA A 156 13.66 -17.18 0.94
CA ALA A 156 14.34 -17.16 2.23
C ALA A 156 13.67 -18.05 3.30
N GLY A 157 12.62 -18.78 2.97
CA GLY A 157 11.93 -19.73 3.85
C GLY A 157 10.91 -19.10 4.81
N TYR A 158 10.49 -17.86 4.55
CA TYR A 158 9.43 -17.22 5.33
C TYR A 158 8.07 -17.84 5.00
N GLN A 159 7.18 -17.85 5.98
CA GLN A 159 5.75 -18.00 5.74
C GLN A 159 5.20 -16.65 5.26
N VAL A 160 4.75 -16.59 4.01
CA VAL A 160 4.38 -15.35 3.34
C VAL A 160 2.86 -15.18 3.32
N HIS A 161 2.39 -14.14 4.00
CA HIS A 161 0.99 -13.72 4.07
C HIS A 161 0.79 -12.44 3.26
N VAL A 162 -0.20 -12.42 2.36
CA VAL A 162 -0.50 -11.25 1.53
C VAL A 162 -1.93 -10.77 1.77
N ALA A 163 -2.08 -9.53 2.26
CA ALA A 163 -3.34 -8.83 2.40
C ALA A 163 -3.50 -7.83 1.25
N ILE A 164 -4.52 -8.04 0.41
CA ILE A 164 -4.85 -7.20 -0.74
C ILE A 164 -6.08 -6.35 -0.40
N MET A 165 -5.91 -5.03 -0.35
CA MET A 165 -6.98 -4.08 -0.07
C MET A 165 -7.91 -3.92 -1.29
N ALA A 166 -9.11 -4.50 -1.23
CA ALA A 166 -10.16 -4.32 -2.23
C ALA A 166 -11.08 -3.16 -1.86
N VAL A 167 -10.62 -1.95 -2.17
CA VAL A 167 -11.37 -0.72 -1.89
C VAL A 167 -11.84 -0.09 -3.20
N PRO A 168 -13.13 0.28 -3.33
CA PRO A 168 -13.66 1.03 -4.46
C PRO A 168 -12.88 2.32 -4.75
N GLU A 169 -12.88 2.72 -6.02
CA GLU A 169 -12.17 3.91 -6.49
C GLU A 169 -12.56 5.16 -5.68
N CYS A 170 -13.86 5.47 -5.60
CA CYS A 170 -14.40 6.64 -4.88
C CYS A 170 -13.89 6.75 -3.45
N LEU A 171 -13.89 5.64 -2.68
CA LEU A 171 -13.41 5.61 -1.31
C LEU A 171 -11.90 5.87 -1.24
N SER A 172 -11.12 5.25 -2.12
CA SER A 172 -9.66 5.41 -2.11
C SER A 172 -9.20 6.79 -2.58
N LEU A 173 -9.87 7.41 -3.56
CA LEU A 173 -9.65 8.80 -3.94
C LEU A 173 -9.99 9.76 -2.79
N LEU A 174 -11.14 9.57 -2.13
CA LEU A 174 -11.51 10.36 -0.96
C LEU A 174 -10.49 10.20 0.17
N GLY A 175 -9.99 8.97 0.39
CA GLY A 175 -8.96 8.69 1.38
C GLY A 175 -7.63 9.44 1.14
N ILE A 176 -7.27 9.71 -0.12
CA ILE A 176 -6.13 10.58 -0.45
C ILE A 176 -6.38 12.00 0.05
N MET A 177 -7.56 12.56 -0.21
CA MET A 177 -7.92 13.91 0.22
C MET A 177 -8.00 14.01 1.74
N VAL A 178 -8.65 13.05 2.40
CA VAL A 178 -8.74 12.99 3.87
C VAL A 178 -7.34 13.03 4.49
N ARG A 179 -6.44 12.16 4.03
CA ARG A 179 -5.05 12.12 4.52
C ARG A 179 -4.30 13.43 4.26
N TYR A 180 -4.49 14.04 3.10
CA TYR A 180 -3.85 15.30 2.75
C TYR A 180 -4.30 16.43 3.68
N TYR A 181 -5.60 16.67 3.80
CA TYR A 181 -6.13 17.75 4.64
C TYR A 181 -5.89 17.52 6.13
N LYS A 182 -5.86 16.26 6.58
CA LYS A 182 -5.56 15.95 7.98
C LYS A 182 -4.13 16.36 8.30
N ARG A 183 -3.16 15.92 7.49
CA ARG A 183 -1.76 16.33 7.64
C ARG A 183 -1.56 17.83 7.47
N TYR A 184 -2.30 18.45 6.56
CA TYR A 184 -2.28 19.90 6.39
C TYR A 184 -2.74 20.63 7.67
N SER A 185 -3.79 20.14 8.32
CA SER A 185 -4.31 20.71 9.56
C SER A 185 -3.42 20.47 10.78
N GLU A 186 -2.63 19.39 10.77
CA GLU A 186 -1.71 19.03 11.87
C GLU A 186 -0.32 19.68 11.73
N ALA A 187 0.03 20.17 10.53
CA ALA A 187 1.32 20.77 10.23
C ALA A 187 1.61 22.03 11.06
N GLN A 188 2.82 22.11 11.60
CA GLN A 188 3.31 23.25 12.37
C GLN A 188 4.06 24.25 11.47
N PRO A 189 4.23 25.52 11.90
CA PRO A 189 5.05 26.48 11.17
C PRO A 189 6.48 25.95 10.94
N GLY A 190 6.87 25.83 9.67
CA GLY A 190 8.18 25.30 9.28
C GLY A 190 8.16 23.84 8.82
N ASP A 191 7.06 23.12 9.01
CA ASP A 191 6.90 21.78 8.44
C ASP A 191 6.80 21.86 6.91
N PRO A 192 7.37 20.88 6.18
CA PRO A 192 7.20 20.81 4.75
C PRO A 192 5.71 20.59 4.42
N PRO A 193 5.21 21.15 3.29
CA PRO A 193 3.82 20.98 2.91
C PRO A 193 3.49 19.48 2.75
N PRO A 194 2.31 19.02 3.19
CA PRO A 194 1.92 17.64 3.03
C PRO A 194 1.89 17.27 1.55
N ARG A 195 2.42 16.10 1.22
CA ARG A 195 2.42 15.61 -0.16
C ARG A 195 1.01 15.22 -0.59
N SER A 196 0.48 15.89 -1.61
CA SER A 196 -0.69 15.41 -2.33
C SER A 196 -0.31 14.25 -3.25
N THR A 197 -1.16 13.24 -3.33
CA THR A 197 -1.01 12.14 -4.30
C THR A 197 -1.85 12.48 -5.51
N SER A 198 -1.22 12.52 -6.70
CA SER A 198 -1.94 12.82 -7.92
C SER A 198 -2.90 11.69 -8.31
N ARG A 199 -3.94 12.05 -9.07
CA ARG A 199 -4.90 11.10 -9.64
C ARG A 199 -4.23 10.06 -10.53
N THR A 200 -3.23 10.45 -11.32
CA THR A 200 -2.44 9.52 -12.14
C THR A 200 -1.79 8.43 -11.28
N VAL A 201 -1.12 8.81 -10.19
CA VAL A 201 -0.49 7.85 -9.27
C VAL A 201 -1.53 6.96 -8.59
N HIS A 202 -2.71 7.50 -8.30
CA HIS A 202 -3.80 6.67 -7.80
C HIS A 202 -4.18 5.57 -8.80
N TYR A 203 -4.50 5.90 -10.04
CA TYR A 203 -4.90 4.89 -11.04
C TYR A 203 -3.80 3.91 -11.39
N GLU A 204 -2.54 4.36 -11.51
CA GLU A 204 -1.40 3.45 -11.71
C GLU A 204 -1.35 2.36 -10.61
N THR A 205 -1.54 2.77 -9.35
CA THR A 205 -1.57 1.83 -8.22
C THR A 205 -2.88 1.04 -8.11
N TYR A 206 -3.99 1.61 -8.58
CA TYR A 206 -5.30 0.96 -8.61
C TYR A 206 -5.28 -0.21 -9.60
N ASP A 207 -4.88 0.05 -10.84
CA ASP A 207 -4.84 -0.94 -11.91
C ASP A 207 -3.70 -1.94 -11.68
N GLY A 208 -2.54 -1.46 -11.23
CA GLY A 208 -1.40 -2.32 -10.92
C GLY A 208 -1.69 -3.38 -9.86
N LEU A 209 -2.62 -3.12 -8.93
CA LEU A 209 -3.00 -4.11 -7.92
C LEU A 209 -3.61 -5.39 -8.53
N LEU A 210 -4.24 -5.30 -9.72
CA LEU A 210 -4.72 -6.48 -10.43
C LEU A 210 -3.57 -7.38 -10.86
N ALA A 211 -2.47 -6.81 -11.34
CA ALA A 211 -1.28 -7.59 -11.70
C ALA A 211 -0.66 -8.30 -10.48
N VAL A 212 -0.68 -7.65 -9.31
CA VAL A 212 -0.23 -8.29 -8.06
C VAL A 212 -1.13 -9.46 -7.70
N ALA A 213 -2.45 -9.29 -7.76
CA ALA A 213 -3.38 -10.37 -7.44
C ALA A 213 -3.26 -11.56 -8.42
N ASP A 214 -3.08 -11.28 -9.70
CA ASP A 214 -2.80 -12.30 -10.74
C ASP A 214 -1.49 -13.05 -10.48
N PHE A 215 -0.45 -12.32 -10.10
CA PHE A 215 0.83 -12.91 -9.71
C PHE A 215 0.69 -13.85 -8.50
N ILE A 216 -0.06 -13.47 -7.47
CA ILE A 216 -0.32 -14.32 -6.31
C ILE A 216 -1.09 -15.59 -6.70
N ASP A 217 -2.11 -15.47 -7.55
CA ASP A 217 -2.91 -16.63 -7.99
C ASP A 217 -2.06 -17.65 -8.78
N LYS A 218 -1.14 -17.17 -9.63
CA LYS A 218 -0.36 -17.99 -10.58
C LYS A 218 0.99 -18.47 -10.06
N SER A 219 1.58 -17.82 -9.07
CA SER A 219 2.88 -18.18 -8.48
C SER A 219 2.71 -18.96 -7.17
N SER A 220 3.77 -19.59 -6.68
CA SER A 220 3.79 -20.30 -5.40
C SER A 220 4.36 -19.49 -4.24
N VAL A 221 4.60 -18.19 -4.40
CA VAL A 221 5.41 -17.40 -3.45
C VAL A 221 4.64 -16.89 -2.23
N ALA A 222 3.31 -17.01 -2.22
CA ALA A 222 2.49 -16.70 -1.06
C ALA A 222 1.85 -17.98 -0.51
N ASP A 223 1.94 -18.13 0.81
CA ASP A 223 1.37 -19.25 1.55
C ASP A 223 -0.09 -18.97 1.94
N ASP A 224 -0.43 -17.69 2.14
CA ASP A 224 -1.77 -17.23 2.50
C ASP A 224 -2.10 -15.91 1.80
N VAL A 225 -3.34 -15.78 1.34
CA VAL A 225 -3.84 -14.55 0.75
C VAL A 225 -5.23 -14.21 1.29
N ILE A 226 -5.44 -12.94 1.60
CA ILE A 226 -6.77 -12.36 1.84
C ILE A 226 -7.02 -11.19 0.89
N VAL A 227 -8.26 -11.08 0.44
CA VAL A 227 -8.79 -9.86 -0.16
C VAL A 227 -9.72 -9.23 0.87
N VAL A 228 -9.36 -8.02 1.30
CA VAL A 228 -9.92 -7.36 2.48
C VAL A 228 -10.31 -5.93 2.16
N ARG A 229 -11.46 -5.48 2.66
CA ARG A 229 -11.93 -4.10 2.55
C ARG A 229 -11.41 -3.25 3.73
N ARG A 230 -11.79 -1.98 3.76
CA ARG A 230 -11.73 -1.19 4.99
C ARG A 230 -12.55 -1.86 6.10
N ASN A 231 -12.25 -1.50 7.35
CA ASN A 231 -12.85 -2.12 8.56
C ASN A 231 -12.56 -3.62 8.70
N SER A 232 -11.45 -4.10 8.12
CA SER A 232 -10.97 -5.47 8.26
C SER A 232 -12.01 -6.54 7.86
N LEU A 233 -12.82 -6.26 6.83
CA LEU A 233 -13.82 -7.19 6.29
C LEU A 233 -13.26 -7.96 5.09
N VAL A 234 -13.18 -9.28 5.21
CA VAL A 234 -12.62 -10.19 4.21
C VAL A 234 -13.70 -10.64 3.24
N SER A 235 -13.45 -10.47 1.94
CA SER A 235 -14.30 -10.97 0.85
C SER A 235 -13.81 -12.30 0.28
N TYR A 236 -12.51 -12.57 0.38
CA TYR A 236 -11.89 -13.80 -0.06
C TYR A 236 -10.67 -14.13 0.79
N GLN A 237 -10.47 -15.43 1.03
CA GLN A 237 -9.31 -15.96 1.73
C GLN A 237 -8.96 -17.32 1.13
N ASN A 238 -7.68 -17.56 0.93
CA ASN A 238 -7.14 -18.85 0.53
C ASN A 238 -5.75 -19.06 1.14
N TYR A 239 -5.36 -20.32 1.28
CA TYR A 239 -4.06 -20.70 1.84
C TYR A 239 -3.56 -21.98 1.17
N ARG A 240 -2.26 -22.19 1.20
CA ARG A 240 -1.62 -23.39 0.67
C ARG A 240 -1.54 -24.48 1.72
N SER A 241 -1.86 -25.71 1.32
CA SER A 241 -1.59 -26.91 2.12
C SER A 241 -0.10 -27.27 2.08
N THR A 242 0.27 -28.29 2.86
CA THR A 242 1.66 -28.77 2.97
C THR A 242 2.24 -29.33 1.68
N ASP A 243 1.40 -29.69 0.70
CA ASP A 243 1.79 -30.06 -0.66
C ASP A 243 2.07 -28.85 -1.57
N GLY A 244 1.94 -27.63 -1.03
CA GLY A 244 2.14 -26.38 -1.76
C GLY A 244 0.98 -26.00 -2.67
N LEU A 245 -0.15 -26.74 -2.68
CA LEU A 245 -1.33 -26.43 -3.48
C LEU A 245 -2.30 -25.53 -2.71
N TRP A 246 -3.03 -24.68 -3.43
CA TRP A 246 -4.13 -23.93 -2.82
C TRP A 246 -5.24 -24.90 -2.37
N ILE A 247 -5.78 -24.71 -1.15
CA ILE A 247 -6.89 -25.53 -0.64
C ILE A 247 -8.22 -25.27 -1.38
N ARG A 248 -8.31 -24.16 -2.10
CA ARG A 248 -9.43 -23.77 -2.97
C ARG A 248 -8.88 -23.24 -4.29
N PRO A 249 -9.64 -23.24 -5.39
CA PRO A 249 -9.21 -22.61 -6.64
C PRO A 249 -8.73 -21.16 -6.39
N ALA A 250 -7.60 -20.81 -7.01
CA ALA A 250 -7.06 -19.46 -6.95
C ALA A 250 -8.05 -18.46 -7.57
N ALA A 251 -8.37 -17.40 -6.84
CA ALA A 251 -9.39 -16.42 -7.21
C ALA A 251 -9.14 -15.05 -6.56
N ALA A 252 -7.92 -14.72 -6.14
CA ALA A 252 -7.59 -13.43 -5.54
C ALA A 252 -7.83 -12.29 -6.53
N LEU A 253 -7.42 -12.44 -7.80
CA LEU A 253 -7.65 -11.45 -8.86
C LEU A 253 -9.14 -11.20 -9.09
N THR A 254 -9.90 -12.27 -9.33
CA THR A 254 -11.33 -12.16 -9.61
C THR A 254 -12.10 -11.63 -8.39
N SER A 255 -11.65 -11.97 -7.18
CA SER A 255 -12.25 -11.45 -5.94
C SER A 255 -11.95 -9.97 -5.75
N LEU A 256 -10.72 -9.52 -6.04
CA LEU A 256 -10.35 -8.11 -6.00
C LEU A 256 -11.17 -7.29 -7.01
N ASP A 257 -11.23 -7.73 -8.26
CA ASP A 257 -11.99 -7.05 -9.32
C ASP A 257 -13.48 -6.96 -8.97
N LEU A 258 -14.08 -8.08 -8.56
CA LEU A 258 -15.48 -8.12 -8.14
C LEU A 258 -15.72 -7.19 -6.95
N GLU A 259 -14.91 -7.29 -5.90
CA GLU A 259 -15.14 -6.58 -4.65
C GLU A 259 -15.03 -5.05 -4.80
N ARG A 260 -14.16 -4.57 -5.71
CA ARG A 260 -14.07 -3.14 -6.07
C ARG A 260 -15.33 -2.58 -6.72
N THR A 261 -16.15 -3.44 -7.34
CA THR A 261 -17.44 -3.06 -7.96
C THR A 261 -18.64 -3.24 -7.03
N ARG A 262 -18.43 -3.71 -5.79
CA ARG A 262 -19.52 -3.87 -4.82
C ARG A 262 -20.09 -2.49 -4.44
N PRO A 263 -21.42 -2.30 -4.53
CA PRO A 263 -22.07 -1.12 -3.95
C PRO A 263 -21.70 -0.96 -2.47
N LEU A 264 -21.56 0.29 -2.02
CA LEU A 264 -21.13 0.54 -0.65
C LEU A 264 -22.16 -0.01 0.36
N PRO A 265 -21.73 -0.87 1.30
CA PRO A 265 -22.56 -1.19 2.46
C PRO A 265 -22.96 0.07 3.22
N GLN A 266 -24.08 0.03 3.94
CA GLN A 266 -24.64 1.19 4.65
C GLN A 266 -23.60 1.90 5.55
N ALA A 267 -22.77 1.15 6.26
CA ALA A 267 -21.72 1.70 7.12
C ALA A 267 -20.64 2.44 6.30
N GLU A 268 -20.17 1.87 5.19
CA GLU A 268 -19.19 2.53 4.32
C GLU A 268 -19.78 3.77 3.64
N HIS A 269 -21.06 3.71 3.26
CA HIS A 269 -21.78 4.86 2.72
C HIS A 269 -21.84 5.99 3.76
N ALA A 270 -22.21 5.69 5.01
CA ALA A 270 -22.23 6.70 6.07
C ALA A 270 -20.85 7.34 6.32
N SER A 271 -19.79 6.52 6.41
CA SER A 271 -18.42 7.03 6.54
C SER A 271 -17.99 7.88 5.35
N PHE A 272 -18.34 7.47 4.13
CA PHE A 272 -18.07 8.25 2.92
C PHE A 272 -18.65 9.67 3.01
N PHE A 273 -19.91 9.82 3.42
CA PHE A 273 -20.55 11.14 3.49
C PHE A 273 -19.89 12.05 4.54
N VAL A 274 -19.52 11.49 5.69
CA VAL A 274 -18.82 12.24 6.76
C VAL A 274 -17.46 12.74 6.24
N ASP A 275 -16.67 11.85 5.65
CA ASP A 275 -15.35 12.19 5.11
C ASP A 275 -15.47 13.20 3.95
N TYR A 276 -16.46 13.03 3.06
CA TYR A 276 -16.69 13.90 1.92
C TYR A 276 -17.03 15.32 2.37
N GLN A 277 -18.02 15.48 3.26
CA GLN A 277 -18.40 16.79 3.79
C GLN A 277 -17.24 17.47 4.52
N TRP A 278 -16.47 16.71 5.29
CA TRP A 278 -15.30 17.24 5.97
C TRP A 278 -14.23 17.71 4.97
N VAL A 279 -13.94 16.93 3.93
CA VAL A 279 -13.00 17.33 2.87
C VAL A 279 -13.50 18.56 2.13
N GLU A 280 -14.77 18.62 1.76
CA GLU A 280 -15.38 19.78 1.10
C GLU A 280 -15.21 21.05 1.94
N GLU A 281 -15.47 20.98 3.25
CA GLU A 281 -15.25 22.08 4.18
C GLU A 281 -13.78 22.51 4.22
N LYS A 282 -12.83 21.56 4.29
CA LYS A 282 -11.39 21.85 4.36
C LYS A 282 -10.81 22.36 3.05
N ALA A 283 -11.34 21.91 1.91
CA ALA A 283 -10.93 22.32 0.58
C ALA A 283 -11.30 23.79 0.30
N GLY A 284 -12.43 24.25 0.82
CA GLY A 284 -12.90 25.61 0.59
C GLY A 284 -13.11 25.90 -0.91
N LYS A 285 -12.42 26.90 -1.45
CA LYS A 285 -12.53 27.33 -2.87
C LYS A 285 -11.36 26.85 -3.74
N ASP A 286 -10.74 25.74 -3.38
CA ASP A 286 -9.67 25.15 -4.18
C ASP A 286 -10.25 24.43 -5.41
N ASP A 287 -9.99 24.96 -6.61
CA ASP A 287 -10.51 24.40 -7.87
C ASP A 287 -10.00 22.97 -8.15
N VAL A 288 -8.79 22.63 -7.70
CA VAL A 288 -8.21 21.28 -7.91
C VAL A 288 -8.91 20.28 -7.01
N ALA A 289 -9.19 20.67 -5.76
CA ALA A 289 -9.94 19.87 -4.82
C ALA A 289 -11.40 19.70 -5.26
N ALA A 290 -12.04 20.77 -5.75
CA ALA A 290 -13.40 20.72 -6.30
C ALA A 290 -13.49 19.74 -7.48
N ALA A 291 -12.55 19.82 -8.43
CA ALA A 291 -12.51 18.86 -9.53
C ALA A 291 -12.29 17.42 -9.04
N MET A 292 -11.48 17.20 -7.99
CA MET A 292 -11.29 15.86 -7.42
C MET A 292 -12.55 15.33 -6.74
N LEU A 293 -13.30 16.19 -6.04
CA LEU A 293 -14.59 15.85 -5.42
C LEU A 293 -15.66 15.49 -6.45
N GLU A 294 -15.77 16.25 -7.54
CA GLU A 294 -16.67 15.92 -8.67
C GLU A 294 -16.35 14.52 -9.26
N ASN A 295 -15.07 14.18 -9.41
CA ASN A 295 -14.66 12.85 -9.87
C ASN A 295 -15.02 11.75 -8.86
N ILE A 296 -14.88 12.03 -7.55
CA ILE A 296 -15.27 11.10 -6.49
C ILE A 296 -16.77 10.83 -6.52
N GLU A 297 -17.60 11.87 -6.68
CA GLU A 297 -19.06 11.74 -6.82
C GLU A 297 -19.43 10.94 -8.07
N ALA A 298 -18.81 11.24 -9.21
CA ALA A 298 -19.03 10.51 -10.45
C ALA A 298 -18.66 9.01 -10.29
N SER A 299 -17.55 8.72 -9.62
CA SER A 299 -17.13 7.34 -9.32
C SER A 299 -18.10 6.63 -8.36
N LEU A 300 -18.63 7.32 -7.35
CA LEU A 300 -19.67 6.76 -6.47
C LEU A 300 -20.99 6.50 -7.21
N ALA A 301 -21.42 7.45 -8.04
CA ALA A 301 -22.62 7.30 -8.87
C ALA A 301 -22.46 6.14 -9.86
N ALA A 302 -21.27 6.00 -10.46
CA ALA A 302 -20.92 4.84 -11.29
C ALA A 302 -21.00 3.54 -10.47
N LEU A 303 -20.39 3.48 -9.27
CA LEU A 303 -20.43 2.29 -8.42
C LEU A 303 -21.88 1.87 -8.07
N ASN A 304 -22.75 2.83 -7.76
CA ASN A 304 -24.16 2.58 -7.43
C ASN A 304 -25.00 2.22 -8.66
N SER A 305 -24.76 2.85 -9.82
CA SER A 305 -25.47 2.55 -11.07
C SER A 305 -25.00 1.25 -11.73
N THR A 306 -23.72 0.89 -11.56
CA THR A 306 -23.14 -0.42 -11.89
C THR A 306 -23.61 -1.51 -10.92
N GLY A 307 -24.61 -1.21 -10.08
CA GLY A 307 -25.62 -2.19 -9.66
C GLY A 307 -26.11 -3.09 -10.80
N GLY A 308 -25.89 -2.72 -12.07
CA GLY A 308 -25.93 -3.53 -13.29
C GLY A 308 -24.94 -4.70 -13.48
N ARG A 309 -24.15 -5.12 -12.49
CA ARG A 309 -23.85 -6.57 -12.34
C ARG A 309 -24.92 -7.21 -11.42
N MET A 310 -26.21 -6.98 -11.71
CA MET A 310 -27.36 -7.50 -10.93
C MET A 310 -27.42 -9.04 -10.82
N SER A 311 -26.51 -9.78 -11.46
CA SER A 311 -26.39 -11.23 -11.36
C SER A 311 -25.14 -11.71 -10.60
N SER A 312 -24.26 -10.82 -10.13
CA SER A 312 -23.07 -11.22 -9.37
C SER A 312 -23.44 -11.45 -7.90
N SER A 313 -23.43 -12.70 -7.47
CA SER A 313 -23.46 -13.02 -6.04
C SER A 313 -22.14 -12.59 -5.43
N PHE A 314 -22.17 -11.48 -4.69
CA PHE A 314 -21.02 -11.06 -3.93
C PHE A 314 -20.83 -11.98 -2.72
N PRO A 315 -19.60 -12.46 -2.43
CA PRO A 315 -19.33 -13.25 -1.24
C PRO A 315 -19.75 -12.52 0.04
N ALA A 316 -20.17 -13.27 1.06
CA ALA A 316 -20.43 -12.68 2.37
C ALA A 316 -19.13 -12.14 2.97
N LEU A 317 -19.16 -10.88 3.41
CA LEU A 317 -18.05 -10.27 4.13
C LEU A 317 -17.96 -10.86 5.53
N LYS A 318 -16.75 -11.22 5.95
CA LYS A 318 -16.47 -11.74 7.29
C LYS A 318 -15.43 -10.86 7.99
N PRO A 319 -15.55 -10.59 9.29
CA PRO A 319 -14.47 -9.98 10.04
C PRO A 319 -13.18 -10.81 9.90
N LEU A 320 -12.05 -10.13 9.71
CA LEU A 320 -10.74 -10.78 9.70
C LEU A 320 -10.43 -11.34 11.08
N ASP A 321 -10.31 -12.66 11.19
CA ASP A 321 -9.68 -13.32 12.33
C ASP A 321 -8.17 -13.37 12.09
N VAL A 322 -7.46 -12.36 12.60
CA VAL A 322 -6.02 -12.21 12.37
C VAL A 322 -5.23 -13.40 12.91
N LYS A 323 -5.59 -13.92 14.09
CA LYS A 323 -4.87 -15.04 14.69
C LYS A 323 -5.06 -16.31 13.88
N GLN A 324 -6.30 -16.60 13.48
CA GLN A 324 -6.58 -17.75 12.62
C GLN A 324 -5.90 -17.61 11.24
N TRP A 325 -5.84 -16.41 10.68
CA TRP A 325 -5.18 -16.18 9.39
C TRP A 325 -3.67 -16.35 9.44
N LEU A 326 -3.01 -15.85 10.50
CA LEU A 326 -1.55 -15.93 10.61
C LEU A 326 -1.07 -17.31 11.13
N PHE A 327 -1.79 -17.92 12.07
CA PHE A 327 -1.30 -19.07 12.83
C PHE A 327 -2.20 -20.31 12.78
N GLY A 328 -3.38 -20.23 12.15
CA GLY A 328 -4.42 -21.24 12.25
C GLY A 328 -4.31 -22.43 11.29
N LYS A 329 -3.10 -22.81 10.87
CA LYS A 329 -2.86 -23.97 9.99
C LYS A 329 -2.70 -25.25 10.78
#